data_AF-A0A4Q4BU26-F1
#
_entry.id   AF-A0A4Q4BU26-F1
#
_cell.length_a   1.000
_cell.length_b   1.000
_cell.length_c   1.000
_cell.angle_alpha   90.00
_cell.angle_beta   90.00
_cell.angle_gamma   90.00
#
_symmetry.space_group_name_H-M   'P 1'
#
loop_
_entity.id
_entity.type
_entity.pdbx_description
1 polymer ?
#
loop_
_entity_poly.entity_id
_entity_poly.type
_entity_poly.pdbx_seq_one_letter_code
_entity_poly.pdbx_strand_id
1 'polypeptide(L)'
;MSEPDVNASLAARQRQVLDAVTGTAAIPDGFAAFNVDVARRALLDKRARELHYAWPILAASLGEHVRPLFAEFAEHRPTRGMRNDGYAFATWLEARDDLPLAGALELAEARLWWVWSDDDTPPQRRTSRIASARFPGGRLVRTGNRVHTIGRPRTS
;
A
#
# COMPACT_ATOMS: atom_id res chain seq x y z
N MET A 1 -24.13 34.67 -2.16
CA MET A 1 -23.27 33.47 -2.13
C MET A 1 -21.96 33.87 -2.79
N SER A 2 -20.95 34.18 -2.00
CA SER A 2 -19.68 34.72 -2.52
C SER A 2 -18.88 33.61 -3.21
N GLU A 3 -18.12 33.94 -4.25
CA GLU A 3 -17.25 33.04 -5.01
C GLU A 3 -16.42 32.01 -4.17
N PRO A 4 -15.83 32.37 -3.00
CA PRO A 4 -15.17 31.39 -2.12
C PRO A 4 -16.09 30.30 -1.56
N ASP A 5 -17.38 30.59 -1.37
CA ASP A 5 -18.40 29.68 -0.84
C ASP A 5 -18.79 28.61 -1.87
N VAL A 6 -18.83 29.01 -3.16
CA VAL A 6 -19.05 28.10 -4.30
C VAL A 6 -17.86 27.13 -4.46
N ASN A 7 -16.63 27.63 -4.35
CA ASN A 7 -15.43 26.81 -4.45
C ASN A 7 -15.31 25.81 -3.29
N ALA A 8 -15.64 26.22 -2.07
CA ALA A 8 -15.67 25.33 -0.91
C ALA A 8 -16.73 24.23 -1.07
N SER A 9 -17.93 24.58 -1.57
CA SER A 9 -19.01 23.63 -1.86
C SER A 9 -18.61 22.60 -2.94
N LEU A 10 -17.96 23.06 -4.02
CA LEU A 10 -17.47 22.18 -5.09
C LEU A 10 -16.40 21.21 -4.57
N ALA A 11 -15.42 21.70 -3.80
CA ALA A 11 -14.37 20.86 -3.23
C ALA A 11 -14.95 19.77 -2.31
N ALA A 12 -15.96 20.11 -1.50
CA ALA A 12 -16.66 19.14 -0.66
C ALA A 12 -17.39 18.08 -1.49
N ARG A 13 -18.07 18.48 -2.58
CA ARG A 13 -18.76 17.56 -3.49
C ARG A 13 -17.78 16.65 -4.24
N GLN A 14 -16.64 17.18 -4.70
CA GLN A 14 -15.57 16.41 -5.32
C GLN A 14 -14.98 15.39 -4.34
N ARG A 15 -14.79 15.76 -3.07
CA ARG A 15 -14.34 14.83 -2.04
C ARG A 15 -15.32 13.69 -1.81
N GLN A 16 -16.63 13.97 -1.74
CA GLN A 16 -17.63 12.91 -1.65
C GLN A 16 -17.58 11.92 -2.83
N VAL A 17 -17.33 12.41 -4.04
CA VAL A 17 -17.15 11.54 -5.21
C VAL A 17 -15.86 10.71 -5.09
N LEU A 18 -14.76 11.30 -4.64
CA LEU A 18 -13.51 10.58 -4.41
C LEU A 18 -13.69 9.48 -3.36
N ASP A 19 -14.34 9.80 -2.24
CA ASP A 19 -14.62 8.85 -1.16
C ASP A 19 -15.50 7.69 -1.64
N ALA A 20 -16.50 7.97 -2.49
CA ALA A 20 -17.33 6.94 -3.09
C ALA A 20 -16.56 6.05 -4.09
N VAL A 21 -15.67 6.63 -4.89
CA VAL A 21 -14.79 5.89 -5.82
C VAL A 21 -13.78 5.04 -5.05
N THR A 22 -13.26 5.50 -3.91
CA THR A 22 -12.37 4.71 -3.03
C THR A 22 -13.11 3.69 -2.17
N GLY A 23 -14.45 3.61 -2.25
CA GLY A 23 -15.25 2.67 -1.48
C GLY A 23 -15.36 3.01 0.01
N THR A 24 -15.01 4.25 0.39
CA THR A 24 -15.03 4.75 1.78
C THR A 24 -16.29 5.54 2.10
N ALA A 25 -17.15 5.82 1.10
CA ALA A 25 -18.45 6.46 1.27
C ALA A 25 -19.51 5.93 0.30
N ALA A 26 -20.79 6.24 0.57
CA ALA A 26 -21.89 5.97 -0.34
C ALA A 26 -21.83 6.83 -1.61
N ILE A 27 -22.43 6.35 -2.69
CA ILE A 27 -22.50 7.06 -3.97
C ILE A 27 -23.37 8.32 -3.78
N PRO A 28 -22.86 9.53 -4.10
CA PRO A 28 -23.64 10.75 -3.94
C PRO A 28 -24.81 10.82 -4.93
N ASP A 29 -25.92 11.46 -4.51
CA ASP A 29 -27.08 11.66 -5.38
C ASP A 29 -26.72 12.31 -6.71
N GLY A 30 -27.35 11.82 -7.79
CA GLY A 30 -27.12 12.29 -9.15
C GLY A 30 -25.95 11.63 -9.89
N PHE A 31 -25.18 10.75 -9.24
CA PHE A 31 -24.15 9.93 -9.90
C PHE A 31 -24.68 8.54 -10.25
N ALA A 32 -24.46 8.12 -11.50
CA ALA A 32 -24.81 6.78 -11.94
C ALA A 32 -23.87 5.74 -11.28
N ALA A 33 -24.45 4.78 -10.56
CA ALA A 33 -23.69 3.76 -9.83
C ALA A 33 -22.70 3.00 -10.73
N PHE A 34 -23.13 2.67 -11.95
CA PHE A 34 -22.29 2.02 -12.96
C PHE A 34 -20.98 2.78 -13.24
N ASN A 35 -21.04 4.11 -13.39
CA ASN A 35 -19.85 4.92 -13.69
C ASN A 35 -18.88 4.95 -12.49
N VAL A 36 -19.40 4.97 -11.27
CA VAL A 36 -18.59 4.92 -10.04
C VAL A 36 -17.91 3.56 -9.91
N ASP A 37 -18.61 2.47 -10.23
CA ASP A 37 -18.03 1.12 -10.20
C ASP A 37 -16.93 0.92 -11.25
N VAL A 38 -17.12 1.47 -12.47
CA VAL A 38 -16.08 1.48 -13.51
C VAL A 38 -14.86 2.27 -13.03
N ALA A 39 -15.06 3.45 -12.44
CA ALA A 39 -13.98 4.27 -11.90
C ALA A 39 -13.23 3.55 -10.77
N ARG A 40 -13.95 2.87 -9.86
CA ARG A 40 -13.36 2.08 -8.76
C ARG A 40 -12.47 0.97 -9.32
N ARG A 41 -12.95 0.20 -10.30
CA ARG A 41 -12.16 -0.87 -10.95
C ARG A 41 -10.91 -0.31 -11.64
N ALA A 42 -11.05 0.78 -12.40
CA ALA A 42 -9.91 1.41 -13.06
C ALA A 42 -8.86 1.93 -12.06
N LEU A 43 -9.29 2.49 -10.94
CA LEU A 43 -8.41 2.94 -9.85
C LEU A 43 -7.69 1.77 -9.20
N LEU A 44 -8.40 0.66 -8.90
CA LEU A 44 -7.80 -0.56 -8.35
C LEU A 44 -6.74 -1.13 -9.30
N ASP A 45 -7.04 -1.24 -10.59
CA ASP A 45 -6.08 -1.72 -11.59
C ASP A 45 -4.86 -0.80 -11.75
N LYS A 46 -5.04 0.51 -11.57
CA LYS A 46 -3.92 1.46 -11.53
C LYS A 46 -3.05 1.20 -10.30
N ARG A 47 -3.66 1.15 -9.11
CA ARG A 47 -2.94 0.95 -7.84
C ARG A 47 -2.18 -0.39 -7.82
N ALA A 48 -2.79 -1.46 -8.31
CA ALA A 48 -2.12 -2.76 -8.43
C ALA A 48 -0.91 -2.71 -9.37
N ARG A 49 -0.99 -1.96 -10.48
CA ARG A 49 0.15 -1.78 -11.39
C ARG A 49 1.30 -0.98 -10.77
N GLU A 50 0.98 0.04 -9.97
CA GLU A 50 1.99 0.83 -9.26
C GLU A 50 2.84 -0.02 -8.29
N LEU A 51 2.30 -1.16 -7.81
CA LEU A 51 3.04 -2.10 -6.97
C LEU A 51 4.30 -2.62 -7.67
N HIS A 52 4.25 -2.85 -8.98
CA HIS A 52 5.42 -3.34 -9.74
C HIS A 52 6.58 -2.33 -9.77
N TYR A 53 6.31 -1.04 -9.58
CA TYR A 53 7.34 -0.01 -9.55
C TYR A 53 7.87 0.25 -8.14
N ALA A 54 6.97 0.28 -7.16
CA ALA A 54 7.33 0.62 -5.78
C ALA A 54 7.81 -0.58 -4.96
N TRP A 55 7.33 -1.78 -5.29
CA TRP A 55 7.56 -3.04 -4.57
C TRP A 55 7.76 -4.21 -5.57
N PRO A 56 8.78 -4.11 -6.45
CA PRO A 56 8.96 -5.03 -7.57
C PRO A 56 9.15 -6.49 -7.15
N ILE A 57 9.82 -6.76 -6.03
CA ILE A 57 10.11 -8.14 -5.60
C ILE A 57 8.82 -8.79 -5.08
N LEU A 58 8.05 -8.08 -4.27
CA LEU A 58 6.73 -8.48 -3.79
C LEU A 58 5.80 -8.78 -4.97
N ALA A 59 5.68 -7.85 -5.91
CA ALA A 59 4.81 -8.00 -7.07
C ALA A 59 5.23 -9.21 -7.93
N ALA A 60 6.53 -9.39 -8.18
CA ALA A 60 7.04 -10.55 -8.90
C ALA A 60 6.79 -11.87 -8.13
N SER A 61 6.90 -11.86 -6.81
CA SER A 61 6.69 -13.06 -5.98
C SER A 61 5.24 -13.54 -5.93
N LEU A 62 4.28 -12.63 -6.10
CA LEU A 62 2.85 -12.93 -6.14
C LEU A 62 2.36 -13.26 -7.56
N GLY A 63 3.07 -12.79 -8.59
CA GLY A 63 2.73 -13.06 -9.99
C GLY A 63 1.31 -12.66 -10.36
N GLU A 64 0.54 -13.59 -10.91
CA GLU A 64 -0.86 -13.35 -11.30
C GLU A 64 -1.80 -13.11 -10.12
N HIS A 65 -1.41 -13.51 -8.90
CA HIS A 65 -2.20 -13.30 -7.69
C HIS A 65 -2.19 -11.85 -7.19
N VAL A 66 -1.31 -10.97 -7.71
CA VAL A 66 -1.26 -9.55 -7.32
C VAL A 66 -2.63 -8.90 -7.45
N ARG A 67 -3.30 -9.04 -8.60
CA ARG A 67 -4.58 -8.36 -8.85
C ARG A 67 -5.70 -8.81 -7.91
N PRO A 68 -6.03 -10.11 -7.78
CA PRO A 68 -7.11 -10.54 -6.88
C PRO A 68 -6.81 -10.21 -5.40
N LEU A 69 -5.58 -10.43 -4.92
CA LEU A 69 -5.22 -10.13 -3.53
C LEU A 69 -5.22 -8.63 -3.25
N PHE A 70 -4.73 -7.81 -4.19
CA PHE A 70 -4.74 -6.36 -4.02
C PHE A 70 -6.17 -5.80 -4.04
N ALA A 71 -7.08 -6.39 -4.83
CA ALA A 71 -8.49 -6.00 -4.82
C ALA A 71 -9.16 -6.30 -3.45
N GLU A 72 -8.93 -7.49 -2.88
CA GLU A 72 -9.39 -7.83 -1.52
C GLU A 72 -8.81 -6.88 -0.47
N PHE A 73 -7.52 -6.57 -0.57
CA PHE A 73 -6.88 -5.59 0.29
C PHE A 73 -7.47 -4.18 0.13
N ALA A 74 -7.76 -3.73 -1.09
CA ALA A 74 -8.12 -2.33 -1.33
C ALA A 74 -9.63 -2.03 -1.23
N GLU A 75 -10.50 -3.04 -1.07
CA GLU A 75 -11.96 -2.93 -1.14
C GLU A 75 -12.55 -1.80 -0.26
N HIS A 76 -11.99 -1.58 0.92
CA HIS A 76 -12.44 -0.54 1.87
C HIS A 76 -11.31 0.37 2.34
N ARG A 77 -10.29 0.58 1.49
CA ARG A 77 -9.10 1.35 1.87
C ARG A 77 -8.82 2.50 0.89
N PRO A 78 -8.69 3.75 1.39
CA PRO A 78 -8.26 4.86 0.54
C PRO A 78 -6.84 4.61 0.01
N THR A 79 -6.47 5.33 -1.04
CA THR A 79 -5.10 5.31 -1.58
C THR A 79 -4.17 6.13 -0.71
N ARG A 80 -3.00 5.57 -0.36
CA ARG A 80 -1.98 6.25 0.47
C ARG A 80 -0.69 6.56 -0.31
N GLY A 81 -0.73 6.34 -1.62
CA GLY A 81 0.42 6.45 -2.52
C GLY A 81 1.19 5.13 -2.65
N MET A 82 1.87 4.93 -3.79
CA MET A 82 2.41 3.63 -4.21
C MET A 82 3.29 2.92 -3.15
N ARG A 83 4.11 3.68 -2.41
CA ARG A 83 5.02 3.12 -1.41
C ARG A 83 4.26 2.66 -0.16
N ASN A 84 3.37 3.51 0.36
CA ASN A 84 2.57 3.20 1.55
C ASN A 84 1.54 2.10 1.28
N ASP A 85 0.91 2.12 0.10
CA ASP A 85 -0.01 1.06 -0.33
C ASP A 85 0.72 -0.29 -0.37
N GLY A 86 1.92 -0.36 -0.96
CA GLY A 86 2.67 -1.62 -0.98
C GLY A 86 3.18 -2.07 0.39
N TYR A 87 3.57 -1.15 1.28
CA TYR A 87 3.91 -1.50 2.67
C TYR A 87 2.72 -2.09 3.43
N ALA A 88 1.56 -1.43 3.33
CA ALA A 88 0.32 -1.86 3.96
C ALA A 88 -0.16 -3.20 3.38
N PHE A 89 -0.06 -3.38 2.06
CA PHE A 89 -0.40 -4.63 1.39
C PHE A 89 0.51 -5.78 1.80
N ALA A 90 1.84 -5.57 1.82
CA ALA A 90 2.79 -6.58 2.29
C ALA A 90 2.56 -6.96 3.76
N THR A 91 2.27 -5.97 4.62
CA THR A 91 1.95 -6.22 6.03
C THR A 91 0.61 -6.95 6.19
N TRP A 92 -0.38 -6.66 5.33
CA TRP A 92 -1.65 -7.38 5.29
C TRP A 92 -1.47 -8.85 4.89
N LEU A 93 -0.60 -9.14 3.91
CA LEU A 93 -0.23 -10.51 3.54
C LEU A 93 0.57 -11.22 4.65
N GLU A 94 1.52 -10.51 5.30
CA GLU A 94 2.32 -11.03 6.42
C GLU A 94 1.42 -11.49 7.57
N ALA A 95 0.40 -10.70 7.91
CA ALA A 95 -0.55 -11.01 8.98
C ALA A 95 -1.45 -12.23 8.68
N ARG A 96 -1.51 -12.67 7.42
CA ARG A 96 -2.32 -13.80 6.95
C ARG A 96 -1.48 -15.05 6.65
N ASP A 97 -0.16 -14.98 6.87
CA ASP A 97 0.79 -16.00 6.42
C ASP A 97 0.77 -16.27 4.90
N ASP A 98 0.24 -15.32 4.11
CA ASP A 98 0.14 -15.40 2.65
C ASP A 98 1.35 -14.76 1.94
N LEU A 99 2.26 -14.10 2.68
CA LEU A 99 3.39 -13.36 2.12
C LEU A 99 4.52 -14.30 1.68
N PRO A 100 4.85 -14.37 0.37
CA PRO A 100 5.98 -15.17 -0.09
C PRO A 100 7.31 -14.67 0.50
N LEU A 101 8.27 -15.59 0.68
CA LEU A 101 9.56 -15.27 1.30
C LEU A 101 10.28 -14.10 0.62
N ALA A 102 10.25 -14.01 -0.72
CA ALA A 102 10.88 -12.91 -1.44
C ALA A 102 10.24 -11.55 -1.11
N GLY A 103 8.90 -11.48 -1.05
CA GLY A 103 8.19 -10.29 -0.60
C GLY A 103 8.45 -9.97 0.88
N ALA A 104 8.57 -10.99 1.73
CA ALA A 104 8.93 -10.80 3.15
C ALA A 104 10.35 -10.22 3.34
N LEU A 105 11.30 -10.59 2.49
CA LEU A 105 12.65 -10.01 2.49
C LEU A 105 12.64 -8.55 2.05
N GLU A 106 11.87 -8.20 1.01
CA GLU A 106 11.71 -6.80 0.58
C GLU A 106 11.03 -5.95 1.68
N LEU A 107 9.99 -6.48 2.33
CA LEU A 107 9.33 -5.84 3.48
C LEU A 107 10.30 -5.63 4.65
N ALA A 108 11.11 -6.64 4.98
CA ALA A 108 12.12 -6.53 6.02
C ALA A 108 13.17 -5.47 5.67
N GLU A 109 13.66 -5.44 4.43
CA GLU A 109 14.61 -4.42 3.99
C GLU A 109 14.02 -3.01 4.06
N ALA A 110 12.78 -2.82 3.59
CA ALA A 110 12.08 -1.55 3.69
C ALA A 110 12.00 -1.04 5.14
N ARG A 111 11.75 -1.93 6.11
CA ARG A 111 11.71 -1.62 7.55
C ARG A 111 13.08 -1.24 8.13
N LEU A 112 14.20 -1.65 7.53
CA LEU A 112 15.56 -1.24 7.95
C LEU A 112 15.86 0.22 7.63
N TRP A 113 15.29 0.73 6.55
CA TRP A 113 15.62 2.05 6.00
C TRP A 113 14.58 3.11 6.32
N TRP A 114 13.33 2.71 6.53
CA TRP A 114 12.20 3.62 6.67
C TRP A 114 11.39 3.33 7.92
N VAL A 115 10.83 4.39 8.50
CA VAL A 115 9.74 4.34 9.46
C VAL A 115 8.47 4.59 8.68
N TRP A 116 7.52 3.67 8.82
CA TRP A 116 6.21 3.73 8.17
C TRP A 116 5.17 4.14 9.22
N SER A 117 4.22 4.96 8.81
CA SER A 117 3.03 5.30 9.60
C SER A 117 1.81 4.64 8.99
N ASP A 118 0.77 4.44 9.82
CA ASP A 118 -0.52 3.91 9.38
C ASP A 118 -1.45 5.01 8.81
N ASP A 119 -0.97 6.25 8.74
CA ASP A 119 -1.64 7.40 8.14
C ASP A 119 -1.09 7.71 6.72
N ASP A 120 -1.55 8.82 6.12
CA ASP A 120 -1.11 9.27 4.79
C ASP A 120 0.27 9.96 4.80
N THR A 121 1.02 9.89 5.90
CA THR A 121 2.34 10.49 5.99
C THR A 121 3.34 9.71 5.12
N PRO A 122 4.15 10.40 4.30
CA PRO A 122 5.24 9.75 3.57
C PRO A 122 6.22 9.04 4.52
N PRO A 123 6.78 7.89 4.12
CA PRO A 123 7.71 7.14 4.97
C PRO A 123 8.95 7.98 5.27
N GLN A 124 9.36 8.01 6.54
CA GLN A 124 10.48 8.81 7.01
C GLN A 124 11.76 7.98 7.04
N ARG A 125 12.88 8.54 6.54
CA ARG A 125 14.15 7.80 6.50
C ARG A 125 14.68 7.61 7.92
N ARG A 126 15.05 6.37 8.27
CA ARG A 126 15.70 6.06 9.55
C ARG A 126 17.09 6.69 9.61
N THR A 127 17.34 7.46 10.67
CA THR A 127 18.63 8.11 10.95
C THR A 127 19.59 7.22 11.76
N SER A 128 19.08 6.18 12.43
CA SER A 128 19.92 5.26 13.22
C SER A 128 20.97 4.58 12.33
N ARG A 129 22.18 4.33 12.86
CA ARG A 129 23.21 3.57 12.13
C ARG A 129 22.97 2.06 12.18
N ILE A 130 22.12 1.60 13.09
CA ILE A 130 21.77 0.19 13.28
C ILE A 130 20.24 0.07 13.23
N ALA A 131 19.75 -0.92 12.51
CA ALA A 131 18.33 -1.28 12.46
C ALA A 131 18.19 -2.79 12.26
N SER A 132 17.07 -3.37 12.66
CA SER A 132 16.80 -4.79 12.41
C SER A 132 15.34 -5.02 12.09
N ALA A 133 15.06 -5.96 11.19
CA ALA A 133 13.71 -6.33 10.77
C ALA A 133 13.61 -7.84 10.59
N ARG A 134 12.52 -8.44 11.06
CA ARG A 134 12.28 -9.89 10.95
C ARG A 134 11.74 -10.26 9.56
N PHE A 135 11.99 -11.50 9.16
CA PHE A 135 11.35 -12.18 8.03
C PHE A 135 11.19 -13.68 8.38
N PRO A 136 10.40 -14.47 7.64
CA PRO A 136 10.27 -15.91 7.87
C PRO A 136 11.62 -16.64 7.83
N GLY A 137 12.02 -17.24 8.95
CA GLY A 137 13.29 -17.97 9.09
C GLY A 137 14.49 -17.13 9.56
N GLY A 138 14.34 -15.81 9.77
CA GLY A 138 15.46 -15.01 10.24
C GLY A 138 15.19 -13.53 10.51
N ARG A 139 16.27 -12.75 10.46
CA ARG A 139 16.27 -11.31 10.65
C ARG A 139 17.32 -10.66 9.75
N LEU A 140 16.96 -9.54 9.14
CA LEU A 140 17.92 -8.65 8.52
C LEU A 140 18.40 -7.62 9.56
N VAL A 141 19.69 -7.33 9.55
CA VAL A 141 20.34 -6.34 10.41
C VAL A 141 21.13 -5.37 9.55
N ARG A 142 20.83 -4.08 9.67
CA ARG A 142 21.60 -3.00 9.05
C ARG A 142 22.68 -2.52 10.02
N THR A 143 23.88 -2.28 9.52
CA THR A 143 24.94 -1.55 10.20
C THR A 143 25.63 -0.60 9.21
N GLY A 144 25.43 0.71 9.39
CA GLY A 144 25.78 1.71 8.38
C GLY A 144 25.01 1.46 7.08
N ASN A 145 25.74 1.24 5.99
CA ASN A 145 25.16 0.90 4.68
C ASN A 145 25.15 -0.61 4.37
N ARG A 146 25.58 -1.46 5.31
CA ARG A 146 25.61 -2.90 5.11
C ARG A 146 24.38 -3.55 5.71
N VAL A 147 23.82 -4.53 5.00
CA VAL A 147 22.73 -5.38 5.48
C VAL A 147 23.27 -6.80 5.61
N HIS A 148 23.07 -7.40 6.78
CA HIS A 148 23.45 -8.76 7.11
C HIS A 148 22.22 -9.58 7.44
N THR A 149 22.24 -10.85 7.06
CA THR A 149 21.17 -11.80 7.36
C THR A 149 21.59 -12.67 8.54
N ILE A 150 20.73 -12.78 9.55
CA ILE A 150 20.88 -13.67 10.69
C ILE A 150 19.75 -14.71 10.64
N GLY A 151 20.08 -15.99 10.72
CA GLY A 151 19.14 -17.09 10.50
C GLY A 151 19.21 -17.64 9.07
N ARG A 152 18.37 -18.63 8.74
CA ARG A 152 18.28 -19.20 7.39
C ARG A 152 16.86 -19.04 6.86
N PRO A 153 16.67 -18.43 5.68
CA PRO A 153 15.36 -18.38 5.05
C PRO A 153 14.80 -19.80 4.92
N ARG A 154 13.58 -20.00 5.42
CA ARG A 154 12.86 -21.26 5.25
C ARG A 154 11.90 -21.09 4.10
N THR A 155 12.13 -21.81 3.01
CA THR A 155 11.09 -22.11 2.02
C THR A 155 10.23 -23.22 2.63
N SER A 156 9.01 -22.88 3.05
CA SER A 156 7.94 -23.88 3.18
C SER A 156 7.43 -24.24 1.80
#